data_AF-A0A803TQR1-F1
#
_entry.id   AF-A0A803TQR1-F1
#
_cell.length_a   1.000
_cell.length_b   1.000
_cell.length_c   1.000
_cell.angle_alpha   90.00
_cell.angle_beta   90.00
_cell.angle_gamma   90.00
#
_symmetry.space_group_name_H-M   'P 1'
#
loop_
_entity.id
_entity.type
_entity.pdbx_description
1 polymer ?
#
loop_
_entity_poly.entity_id
_entity_poly.type
_entity_poly.pdbx_seq_one_letter_code
_entity_poly.pdbx_strand_id
1 'polypeptide(L)'
;MSYILSSCLSLASALNYTILVTVDPWFPLVGMGATLVAKGGMENFISCSWYRWEISDPSLILVYDTSTKKVQHKPAYTGRETLRKNCSLYIEKLSIEDITYFFILKNSTTSSEAGQVFLVIKGKMFLESVKLDALEEYSASFHTLKLYVLLLKCPISSSLELYLLPKF
;
A
#
# COMPACT_ATOMS: atom_id res chain seq x y z
N MET A 1 -33.94 -33.75 19.33
CA MET A 1 -33.47 -32.44 18.82
C MET A 1 -32.29 -32.68 17.89
N SER A 2 -32.45 -32.41 16.61
CA SER A 2 -31.41 -32.57 15.58
C SER A 2 -30.80 -31.19 15.32
N TYR A 3 -29.52 -30.98 15.64
CA TYR A 3 -28.83 -29.75 15.32
C TYR A 3 -28.15 -29.90 13.95
N ILE A 4 -28.65 -29.18 12.95
CA ILE A 4 -28.01 -29.08 11.64
C ILE A 4 -26.79 -28.17 11.81
N LEU A 5 -25.58 -28.71 11.73
CA LEU A 5 -24.37 -27.89 11.60
C LEU A 5 -24.42 -27.20 10.24
N SER A 6 -24.86 -25.94 10.25
CA SER A 6 -24.79 -25.03 9.12
C SER A 6 -23.32 -24.80 8.77
N SER A 7 -22.84 -25.53 7.77
CA SER A 7 -21.52 -25.38 7.19
C SER A 7 -21.47 -24.06 6.42
N CYS A 8 -20.88 -23.02 7.03
CA CYS A 8 -20.42 -21.86 6.29
C CYS A 8 -19.20 -22.26 5.46
N LEU A 9 -19.45 -22.89 4.32
CA LEU A 9 -18.42 -23.10 3.31
C LEU A 9 -18.15 -21.75 2.64
N SER A 10 -17.33 -20.94 3.30
CA SER A 10 -16.83 -19.69 2.76
C SER A 10 -15.98 -20.03 1.54
N LEU A 11 -16.55 -19.86 0.33
CA LEU A 11 -15.80 -19.89 -0.92
C LEU A 11 -14.84 -18.69 -0.92
N ALA A 12 -13.71 -18.83 -0.22
CA ALA A 12 -12.59 -17.94 -0.43
C ALA A 12 -12.15 -18.16 -1.88
N SER A 13 -12.50 -17.23 -2.77
CA SER A 13 -11.91 -17.19 -4.10
C SER A 13 -10.40 -17.14 -3.91
N ALA A 14 -9.69 -18.18 -4.35
CA ALA A 14 -8.24 -18.21 -4.30
C ALA A 14 -7.72 -17.16 -5.30
N LEU A 15 -7.51 -15.93 -4.84
CA LEU A 15 -6.84 -14.89 -5.60
C LEU A 15 -5.39 -15.34 -5.81
N ASN A 16 -4.99 -15.49 -7.07
CA ASN A 16 -3.62 -15.80 -7.43
C ASN A 16 -2.77 -14.52 -7.38
N TYR A 17 -1.93 -14.40 -6.35
CA TYR A 17 -1.03 -13.26 -6.18
C TYR A 17 0.26 -13.43 -6.99
N THR A 18 0.16 -13.24 -8.30
CA THR A 18 1.28 -13.42 -9.25
C THR A 18 1.89 -12.09 -9.72
N ILE A 19 1.19 -10.96 -9.54
CA ILE A 19 1.69 -9.65 -9.94
C ILE A 19 2.63 -9.13 -8.86
N LEU A 20 3.90 -8.92 -9.23
CA LEU A 20 4.86 -8.27 -8.34
C LEU A 20 4.62 -6.77 -8.32
N VAL A 21 4.40 -6.20 -7.14
CA VAL A 21 4.22 -4.76 -6.98
C VAL A 21 5.35 -4.18 -6.15
N THR A 22 6.01 -3.13 -6.68
CA THR A 22 7.09 -2.41 -6.00
C THR A 22 6.79 -0.92 -5.95
N VAL A 23 7.23 -0.21 -4.92
CA VAL A 23 7.08 1.26 -4.83
C VAL A 23 8.31 1.94 -5.43
N ASP A 24 8.11 3.00 -6.21
CA ASP A 24 9.19 3.85 -6.74
C ASP A 24 8.92 5.34 -6.46
N PRO A 25 9.79 6.05 -5.72
CA PRO A 25 10.96 5.53 -5.02
C PRO A 25 10.56 4.62 -3.85
N TRP A 26 11.46 3.73 -3.38
CA TRP A 26 11.15 2.76 -2.31
C TRP A 26 10.73 3.41 -0.98
N PHE A 27 11.15 4.64 -0.74
CA PHE A 27 10.83 5.41 0.46
C PHE A 27 10.42 6.84 0.10
N PRO A 28 9.21 7.02 -0.46
CA PRO A 28 8.75 8.33 -0.85
C PRO A 28 8.53 9.21 0.39
N LEU A 29 8.73 10.50 0.22
CA LEU A 29 8.54 11.49 1.27
C LEU A 29 7.12 12.04 1.24
N VAL A 30 6.61 12.48 2.39
CA VAL A 30 5.37 13.28 2.46
C VAL A 30 5.46 14.47 1.50
N GLY A 31 4.36 14.73 0.79
CA GLY A 31 4.24 15.79 -0.21
C GLY A 31 4.80 15.44 -1.60
N MET A 32 5.61 14.38 -1.71
CA MET A 32 6.11 13.89 -3.00
C MET A 32 5.13 12.92 -3.65
N GLY A 33 5.37 12.55 -4.91
CA GLY A 33 4.65 11.45 -5.56
C GLY A 33 5.43 10.15 -5.55
N ALA A 34 4.72 9.03 -5.66
CA ALA A 34 5.31 7.71 -5.87
C ALA A 34 4.52 6.91 -6.90
N THR A 35 5.18 5.94 -7.51
CA THR A 35 4.58 4.97 -8.41
C THR A 35 4.56 3.60 -7.77
N LEU A 36 3.37 3.00 -7.67
CA LEU A 36 3.21 1.57 -7.42
C LEU A 36 3.37 0.85 -8.76
N VAL A 37 4.56 0.29 -8.97
CA VAL A 37 4.97 -0.35 -10.21
C VAL A 37 4.48 -1.79 -10.22
N ALA A 38 3.55 -2.11 -11.12
CA ALA A 38 3.10 -3.47 -11.36
C ALA A 38 3.99 -4.15 -12.41
N LYS A 39 4.66 -5.25 -12.02
CA LYS A 39 5.57 -6.02 -12.86
C LYS A 39 5.08 -7.45 -13.02
N GLY A 40 5.26 -7.97 -14.23
CA GLY A 40 4.83 -9.32 -14.58
C GLY A 40 3.31 -9.49 -14.53
N GLY A 41 2.93 -10.70 -14.15
CA GLY A 41 1.57 -11.20 -14.30
C GLY A 41 1.13 -11.26 -15.77
N MET A 42 -0.18 -11.38 -15.97
CA MET A 42 -0.76 -11.47 -17.30
C MET A 42 -0.55 -10.20 -18.13
N GLU A 43 -0.19 -10.39 -19.40
CA GLU A 43 -0.04 -9.32 -20.40
C GLU A 43 -1.36 -9.05 -21.17
N ASN A 44 -2.10 -10.10 -21.52
CA ASN A 44 -3.34 -10.04 -22.31
C ASN A 44 -4.60 -9.87 -21.44
N PHE A 45 -4.57 -8.95 -20.48
CA PHE A 45 -5.72 -8.63 -19.64
C PHE A 45 -6.72 -7.74 -20.41
N ILE A 46 -8.01 -7.86 -20.10
CA ILE A 46 -9.07 -7.00 -20.65
C ILE A 46 -9.32 -5.78 -19.78
N SER A 47 -9.06 -5.89 -18.48
CA SER A 47 -9.16 -4.79 -17.53
C SER A 47 -8.12 -4.88 -16.41
N CYS A 48 -7.79 -3.73 -15.84
CA CYS A 48 -7.02 -3.67 -14.61
C CYS A 48 -7.60 -2.64 -13.64
N SER A 49 -7.59 -2.98 -12.36
CA SER A 49 -8.23 -2.20 -11.30
C SER A 49 -7.25 -1.99 -10.15
N TRP A 50 -7.32 -0.83 -9.52
CA TRP A 50 -6.57 -0.55 -8.30
C TRP A 50 -7.53 -0.33 -7.13
N TYR A 51 -7.15 -0.86 -5.98
CA TYR A 51 -7.88 -0.76 -4.72
C TYR A 51 -6.98 -0.26 -3.60
N ARG A 52 -7.60 0.35 -2.60
CA ARG A 52 -6.98 0.81 -1.35
C ARG A 52 -7.51 -0.05 -0.20
N TRP A 53 -6.69 -0.45 0.77
CA TRP A 53 -7.09 -1.25 1.95
C TRP A 53 -7.49 -2.72 1.69
N GLU A 54 -8.39 -2.99 0.74
CA GLU A 54 -8.88 -4.34 0.39
C GLU A 54 -9.51 -4.38 -1.02
N ILE A 55 -9.75 -5.59 -1.56
CA ILE A 55 -10.43 -5.77 -2.86
C ILE A 55 -11.95 -5.73 -2.64
N SER A 56 -12.51 -4.52 -2.58
CA SER A 56 -13.94 -4.26 -2.45
C SER A 56 -14.36 -2.99 -3.19
N ASP A 57 -15.65 -2.83 -3.52
CA ASP A 57 -16.15 -1.65 -4.25
C ASP A 57 -15.92 -0.30 -3.55
N PRO A 58 -16.08 -0.16 -2.22
CA PRO A 58 -15.77 1.08 -1.51
C PRO A 58 -14.29 1.47 -1.61
N SER A 59 -13.43 0.46 -1.76
CA SER A 59 -11.97 0.56 -1.84
C SER A 59 -11.45 0.76 -3.26
N LEU A 60 -12.32 0.65 -4.27
CA LEU A 60 -11.94 0.73 -5.67
C LEU A 60 -11.59 2.16 -6.09
N ILE A 61 -10.34 2.36 -6.51
CA ILE A 61 -9.78 3.66 -6.92
C ILE A 61 -10.13 3.93 -8.38
N LEU A 62 -9.79 2.98 -9.26
CA LEU A 62 -10.01 3.11 -10.69
C LEU A 62 -10.13 1.75 -11.37
N VAL A 63 -10.76 1.75 -12.54
CA VAL A 63 -10.80 0.62 -13.48
C VAL A 63 -10.37 1.11 -14.84
N TYR A 64 -9.41 0.44 -15.45
CA TYR A 64 -9.01 0.62 -16.83
C TYR A 64 -9.56 -0.49 -17.70
N ASP A 65 -10.18 -0.11 -18.81
CA ASP A 65 -10.68 -1.02 -19.82
C ASP A 65 -9.80 -0.91 -21.07
N THR A 66 -9.18 -2.01 -21.46
CA THR A 66 -8.25 -2.05 -22.61
C THR A 66 -8.93 -1.86 -23.96
N SER A 67 -10.20 -2.26 -24.09
CA SER A 67 -10.97 -2.18 -25.33
C SER A 67 -11.34 -0.73 -25.65
N THR A 68 -11.77 0.02 -24.63
CA THR A 68 -12.15 1.44 -24.77
C THR A 68 -10.98 2.38 -24.53
N LYS A 69 -9.89 1.88 -23.93
CA LYS A 69 -8.74 2.67 -23.44
C LYS A 69 -9.13 3.78 -22.47
N LYS A 70 -10.24 3.59 -21.74
CA LYS A 70 -10.74 4.57 -20.78
C LYS A 70 -10.41 4.14 -19.35
N VAL A 71 -10.08 5.14 -18.53
CA VAL A 71 -9.99 5.00 -17.07
C VAL A 71 -11.29 5.52 -16.48
N GLN A 72 -11.93 4.70 -15.66
CA GLN A 72 -13.09 5.08 -14.86
C GLN A 72 -12.61 5.32 -13.43
N HIS A 73 -12.84 6.52 -12.91
CA HIS A 73 -12.67 6.82 -11.50
C HIS A 73 -13.80 6.21 -10.68
N LYS A 74 -13.47 5.69 -9.51
CA LYS A 74 -14.36 4.90 -8.65
C LYS A 74 -14.36 5.50 -7.23
N PRO A 75 -15.16 4.99 -6.27
CA PRO A 75 -15.41 5.67 -5.00
C PRO A 75 -14.16 6.07 -4.21
N ALA A 76 -13.09 5.28 -4.25
CA ALA A 76 -11.85 5.59 -3.54
C ALA A 76 -10.88 6.51 -4.32
N TYR A 77 -11.30 7.07 -5.46
CA TYR A 77 -10.50 8.03 -6.22
C TYR A 77 -10.42 9.37 -5.49
N THR A 78 -9.20 9.85 -5.24
CA THR A 78 -8.98 11.10 -4.50
C THR A 78 -8.60 12.28 -5.40
N GLY A 79 -8.51 12.06 -6.71
CA GLY A 79 -7.98 13.05 -7.66
C GLY A 79 -6.45 13.00 -7.80
N ARG A 80 -5.76 12.26 -6.93
CA ARG A 80 -4.28 12.20 -6.91
C ARG A 80 -3.72 10.99 -7.63
N GLU A 81 -4.57 10.00 -7.92
CA GLU A 81 -4.15 8.76 -8.57
C GLU A 81 -4.17 8.90 -10.10
N THR A 82 -3.16 8.36 -10.76
CA THR A 82 -3.07 8.38 -12.23
C THR A 82 -2.56 7.03 -12.72
N LEU A 83 -3.29 6.41 -13.64
CA LEU A 83 -2.85 5.19 -14.29
C LEU A 83 -1.60 5.47 -15.16
N ARG A 84 -0.59 4.62 -15.03
CA ARG A 84 0.63 4.62 -15.83
C ARG A 84 0.72 3.33 -16.65
N LYS A 85 1.82 3.21 -17.42
CA LYS A 85 2.10 2.02 -18.23
C LYS A 85 2.04 0.74 -17.39
N ASN A 86 1.66 -0.36 -18.03
CA ASN A 86 1.52 -1.68 -17.42
C ASN A 86 0.60 -1.72 -16.20
N CYS A 87 -0.39 -0.83 -16.17
CA CYS A 87 -1.28 -0.63 -15.02
C CYS A 87 -0.56 -0.25 -13.73
N SER A 88 0.59 0.39 -13.80
CA SER A 88 1.20 0.98 -12.60
C SER A 88 0.37 2.17 -12.12
N LEU A 89 0.34 2.43 -10.80
CA LEU A 89 -0.43 3.54 -10.22
C LEU A 89 0.51 4.63 -9.74
N TYR A 90 0.41 5.82 -10.30
CA TYR A 90 1.07 6.99 -9.73
C TYR A 90 0.13 7.67 -8.74
N ILE A 91 0.65 8.07 -7.58
CA ILE A 91 -0.07 8.86 -6.56
C ILE A 91 0.75 10.11 -6.31
N GLU A 92 0.18 11.29 -6.55
CA GLU A 92 0.83 12.56 -6.23
C GLU A 92 0.54 13.00 -4.78
N LYS A 93 1.39 13.88 -4.24
CA LYS A 93 1.20 14.56 -2.95
C LYS A 93 0.82 13.58 -1.84
N LEU A 94 1.70 12.62 -1.58
CA LEU A 94 1.52 11.60 -0.56
C LEU A 94 1.39 12.22 0.84
N SER A 95 0.51 11.64 1.65
CA SER A 95 0.29 12.00 3.05
C SER A 95 0.43 10.77 3.94
N ILE A 96 0.53 10.95 5.26
CA ILE A 96 0.57 9.81 6.20
C ILE A 96 -0.71 8.95 6.14
N GLU A 97 -1.82 9.50 5.67
CA GLU A 97 -3.09 8.78 5.49
C GLU A 97 -3.07 7.81 4.31
N ASP A 98 -2.06 7.90 3.43
CA ASP A 98 -1.85 6.97 2.33
C ASP A 98 -1.04 5.73 2.73
N ILE A 99 -0.59 5.62 3.99
CA ILE A 99 0.14 4.44 4.48
C ILE A 99 -0.84 3.27 4.62
N THR A 100 -0.80 2.36 3.65
CA THR A 100 -1.71 1.21 3.60
C THR A 100 -1.33 0.16 2.57
N TYR A 101 -2.05 -0.96 2.56
CA TYR A 101 -2.11 -1.87 1.44
C TYR A 101 -2.83 -1.27 0.23
N PHE A 102 -2.22 -1.44 -0.92
CA PHE A 102 -2.83 -1.25 -2.23
C PHE A 102 -2.85 -2.58 -2.97
N PHE A 103 -3.91 -2.80 -3.73
CA PHE A 103 -4.10 -4.02 -4.50
C PHE A 103 -4.31 -3.68 -5.97
N ILE A 104 -3.70 -4.47 -6.83
CA ILE A 104 -3.99 -4.46 -8.27
C ILE A 104 -4.67 -5.78 -8.62
N LEU A 105 -5.71 -5.70 -9.45
CA LEU A 105 -6.34 -6.86 -10.08
C LEU A 105 -6.26 -6.70 -11.60
N LYS A 106 -5.75 -7.71 -12.30
CA LYS A 106 -5.85 -7.83 -13.76
C LYS A 106 -6.81 -8.96 -14.08
N ASN A 107 -7.80 -8.68 -14.92
CA ASN A 107 -8.78 -9.67 -15.35
C ASN A 107 -8.63 -9.96 -16.84
N SER A 108 -8.73 -11.22 -17.21
CA SER A 108 -8.99 -11.68 -18.57
C SER A 108 -10.44 -12.18 -18.67
N THR A 109 -10.78 -12.79 -19.81
CA THR A 109 -12.07 -13.46 -19.98
C THR A 109 -12.20 -14.75 -19.14
N THR A 110 -11.08 -15.34 -18.71
CA THR A 110 -11.05 -16.67 -18.09
C THR A 110 -10.37 -16.72 -16.73
N SER A 111 -9.64 -15.69 -16.35
CA SER A 111 -8.86 -15.68 -15.10
C SER A 111 -8.61 -14.28 -14.57
N SER A 112 -8.22 -14.25 -13.30
CA SER A 112 -7.84 -13.04 -12.59
C SER A 112 -6.49 -13.26 -11.90
N GLU A 113 -5.65 -12.23 -11.94
CA GLU A 113 -4.38 -12.18 -11.22
C GLU A 113 -4.32 -10.94 -10.35
N ALA A 114 -3.78 -11.09 -9.16
CA ALA A 114 -3.66 -10.03 -8.19
C ALA A 114 -2.21 -9.72 -7.83
N GLY A 115 -1.99 -8.52 -7.32
CA GLY A 115 -0.77 -8.09 -6.67
C GLY A 115 -1.11 -7.17 -5.51
N GLN A 116 -0.19 -7.04 -4.56
CA GLN A 116 -0.36 -6.14 -3.43
C GLN A 116 0.97 -5.53 -3.02
N VAL A 117 0.89 -4.35 -2.39
CA VAL A 117 2.04 -3.69 -1.76
C VAL A 117 1.56 -2.90 -0.56
N PHE A 118 2.34 -2.91 0.53
CA PHE A 118 2.16 -1.98 1.64
C PHE A 118 2.99 -0.73 1.40
N LEU A 119 2.34 0.42 1.25
CA LEU A 119 3.00 1.71 1.02
C LEU A 119 3.49 2.27 2.36
N VAL A 120 4.81 2.44 2.47
CA VAL A 120 5.45 3.16 3.58
C VAL A 120 5.89 4.52 3.10
N ILE A 121 5.61 5.57 3.87
CA ILE A 121 5.96 6.96 3.53
C ILE A 121 6.87 7.49 4.63
N LYS A 122 8.02 8.04 4.23
CA LYS A 122 8.93 8.71 5.16
C LYS A 122 8.39 10.12 5.44
N GLY A 123 8.07 10.37 6.70
CA GLY A 123 7.87 11.73 7.19
C GLY A 123 9.21 12.49 7.14
N LYS A 124 9.17 13.76 6.74
CA LYS A 124 10.26 14.68 7.07
C LYS A 124 10.13 14.94 8.57
N MET A 125 10.80 14.15 9.41
CA MET A 125 11.08 14.62 10.76
C MET A 125 11.90 15.89 10.57
N PHE A 126 11.31 17.03 10.89
CA PHE A 126 12.07 18.26 11.05
C PHE A 126 12.96 18.03 12.27
N LEU A 127 14.12 17.41 12.05
CA LEU A 127 15.18 17.33 13.04
C LEU A 127 15.83 18.72 13.11
N GLU A 128 15.06 19.72 13.55
CA GLU A 128 15.68 20.78 14.34
C GLU A 128 16.09 20.11 15.64
N SER A 129 17.34 19.64 15.68
CA SER A 129 18.07 19.23 16.88
C SER A 129 17.17 18.82 18.05
N VAL A 130 16.62 17.60 18.02
CA VAL A 130 16.15 16.98 19.26
C VAL A 130 17.38 16.90 20.14
N LYS A 131 17.49 17.81 21.13
CA LYS A 131 18.45 17.65 22.22
C LYS A 131 18.20 16.28 22.81
N LEU A 132 19.21 15.42 22.78
CA LEU A 132 19.18 14.05 23.31
C LEU A 132 18.80 13.99 24.79
N ASP A 133 18.74 15.14 25.44
CA ASP A 133 18.39 15.37 26.84
C ASP A 133 16.86 15.30 27.09
N ALA A 134 16.02 15.30 26.05
CA ALA A 134 14.55 15.38 26.18
C ALA A 134 13.81 14.03 26.08
N LEU A 135 14.52 12.90 25.98
CA LEU A 135 13.89 11.58 25.79
C LEU A 135 13.41 10.88 27.07
N GLU A 136 13.58 11.47 28.26
CA GLU A 136 13.10 10.86 29.51
C GLU A 136 11.66 11.21 29.89
N GLU A 137 11.00 12.21 29.29
CA GLU A 137 9.70 12.69 29.80
C GLU A 137 8.48 12.43 28.90
N TYR A 138 8.66 11.82 27.72
CA TYR A 138 7.55 11.46 26.83
C TYR A 138 7.11 9.99 27.00
N SER A 139 6.94 9.53 28.25
CA SER A 139 6.44 8.17 28.55
C SER A 139 5.03 8.15 29.16
N ALA A 140 4.35 9.30 29.26
CA ALA A 140 3.12 9.41 30.05
C ALA A 140 1.99 10.16 29.34
N SER A 141 1.66 9.80 28.09
CA SER A 141 0.29 9.97 27.56
C SER A 141 0.18 9.26 26.20
N PHE A 142 -1.02 8.80 25.86
CA PHE A 142 -1.40 7.95 24.73
C PHE A 142 -1.20 6.45 24.92
N HIS A 143 -2.32 5.84 25.30
CA HIS A 143 -2.53 4.40 25.31
C HIS A 143 -2.50 3.85 23.87
N THR A 144 -1.81 2.73 23.70
CA THR A 144 -1.67 1.88 22.50
C THR A 144 -0.98 2.47 21.27
N LEU A 145 0.37 2.52 21.33
CA LEU A 145 1.32 2.03 20.31
C LEU A 145 2.73 2.24 20.89
N LYS A 146 3.36 1.17 21.42
CA LYS A 146 4.79 1.24 21.81
C LYS A 146 5.62 1.23 20.53
N LEU A 147 6.06 2.41 20.08
CA LEU A 147 7.07 2.56 19.02
C LEU A 147 8.42 2.08 19.58
N TYR A 148 9.03 1.06 18.96
CA TYR A 148 10.42 0.69 19.25
C TYR A 148 11.32 1.38 18.23
N VAL A 149 12.13 2.33 18.68
CA VAL A 149 13.19 2.95 17.87
C VAL A 149 14.46 2.14 18.08
N LEU A 150 14.84 1.30 17.11
CA LEU A 150 16.13 0.61 17.11
C LEU A 150 17.17 1.50 16.42
N LEU A 151 18.10 2.04 17.20
CA LEU A 151 19.26 2.76 16.68
C LEU A 151 20.38 1.75 16.38
N LEU A 152 20.46 1.27 15.14
CA LEU A 152 21.64 0.53 14.68
C LEU A 152 22.73 1.55 14.32
N LYS A 153 23.80 1.61 15.13
CA LYS A 153 25.02 2.31 14.73
C LYS A 153 25.69 1.49 13.62
N CYS A 154 25.66 2.01 12.40
CA CYS A 154 26.50 1.48 11.32
C CYS A 154 27.95 1.87 11.59
N PRO A 155 28.90 0.93 11.71
CA PRO A 155 30.29 1.27 12.04
C PRO A 155 31.05 1.98 10.90
N ILE A 156 30.43 2.08 9.71
CA ILE A 156 31.08 2.57 8.48
C ILE A 156 30.45 3.90 8.01
N SER A 157 29.31 4.30 8.57
CA SER A 157 28.59 5.54 8.19
C SER A 157 28.02 6.23 9.42
N SER A 158 28.24 7.54 9.53
CA SER A 158 27.65 8.40 10.58
C SER A 158 26.15 8.67 10.39
N SER A 159 25.50 8.00 9.44
CA SER A 159 24.05 8.10 9.20
C SER A 159 23.26 7.20 10.14
N LEU A 160 22.40 7.80 10.97
CA LEU A 160 21.36 7.10 11.72
C LEU A 160 20.19 6.79 10.78
N GLU A 161 19.86 5.51 10.58
CA GLU A 161 18.66 5.10 9.85
C GLU A 161 17.55 4.69 10.82
N LEU A 162 16.38 5.33 10.69
CA LEU A 162 15.20 5.03 11.49
C LEU A 162 14.33 4.00 10.76
N TYR A 163 14.09 2.86 11.40
CA TYR A 163 13.22 1.81 10.87
C TYR A 163 11.94 1.76 11.70
N LEU A 164 10.78 1.95 11.04
CA LEU A 164 9.47 1.70 11.64
C LEU A 164 9.08 0.25 11.33
N LEU A 165 9.00 -0.60 12.35
CA LEU A 165 8.57 -1.99 12.20
C LEU A 165 7.15 -2.16 12.76
N PRO A 166 6.22 -2.77 12.00
CA PRO A 166 4.95 -3.21 12.54
C PRO A 166 5.16 -4.36 13.53
N LYS A 167 4.31 -4.42 14.56
CA LYS A 167 4.35 -5.46 15.58
C LYS A 167 3.71 -6.74 15.01
N PHE A 168 4.42 -7.86 15.07
CA PHE A 168 3.87 -9.20 14.85
C PHE A 168 3.10 -9.68 16.10
#